data_AF-A0A2G6MRK0-F1
#
_entry.id   AF-A0A2G6MRK0-F1
#
_cell.length_a   1.000
_cell.length_b   1.000
_cell.length_c   1.000
_cell.angle_alpha   90.00
_cell.angle_beta   90.00
_cell.angle_gamma   90.00
#
_symmetry.space_group_name_H-M   'P 1'
#
loop_
_entity.id
_entity.type
_entity.pdbx_description
1 polymer ?
#
loop_
_entity_poly.entity_id
_entity_poly.type
_entity_poly.pdbx_seq_one_letter_code
_entity_poly.pdbx_strand_id
1 'polypeptide(L)'
;RKAPFEDVWEIALPFLEVNEGLEAKTLFEYLQRQEPGRFSDGQLRTFQRRVKEWRALEGPAREVYFPQCHTPGKLCQSDFTHMSDLGVTLNGELFEHMVYHFVLTYSNWGTCHIFFPKVSRVLVKDCNTVCGNLVESHRHTRQIG
;
A
#
# COMPACT_ATOMS: atom_id res chain seq x y z
N ARG A 1 7.64 26.96 33.13
CA ARG A 1 6.69 25.93 33.61
C ARG A 1 7.34 24.58 33.31
N LYS A 2 7.73 23.78 34.31
CA LYS A 2 8.37 22.47 34.09
C LYS A 2 7.34 21.55 33.41
N ALA A 3 7.68 20.99 32.25
CA ALA A 3 6.77 20.12 31.51
C ALA A 3 6.54 18.84 32.33
N PRO A 4 5.28 18.42 32.56
CA PRO A 4 5.00 17.19 33.29
C PRO A 4 5.63 16.00 32.55
N PHE A 5 6.30 15.11 33.30
CA PHE A 5 6.96 13.89 32.81
C PHE A 5 8.32 14.06 32.11
N GLU A 6 8.91 15.25 32.06
CA GLU A 6 10.24 15.46 31.42
C GLU A 6 11.31 14.50 31.96
N ASP A 7 11.40 14.40 33.30
CA ASP A 7 12.42 13.61 33.99
C ASP A 7 12.28 12.08 33.74
N VAL A 8 11.09 11.60 33.37
CA VAL A 8 10.83 10.18 33.10
C VAL A 8 10.65 9.89 31.61
N TRP A 9 10.66 10.94 30.78
CA TRP A 9 10.47 10.81 29.35
C TRP A 9 11.64 10.11 28.69
N GLU A 10 12.87 10.40 29.14
CA GLU A 10 14.08 9.69 28.70
C GLU A 10 14.03 8.19 28.98
N ILE A 11 13.36 7.79 30.07
CA ILE A 11 13.16 6.38 30.42
C ILE A 11 12.06 5.76 29.53
N ALA A 12 11.02 6.53 29.19
CA ALA A 12 9.88 6.06 28.41
C ALA A 12 10.19 5.90 26.91
N LEU A 13 11.06 6.74 26.35
CA LEU A 13 11.39 6.78 24.92
C LEU A 13 11.88 5.43 24.38
N PRO A 14 12.87 4.74 24.97
CA PRO A 14 13.34 3.44 24.47
C PRO A 14 12.22 2.39 24.40
N PHE A 15 11.28 2.38 25.34
CA PHE A 15 10.15 1.43 25.30
C PHE A 15 9.19 1.72 24.15
N LEU A 16 8.99 3.00 23.82
CA LEU A 16 8.12 3.45 22.74
C LEU A 16 8.75 3.27 21.36
N GLU A 17 10.08 3.38 21.26
CA GLU A 17 10.84 3.15 20.03
C GLU A 17 10.93 1.66 19.67
N VAL A 18 11.18 0.80 20.67
CA VAL A 18 11.33 -0.65 20.44
C VAL A 18 9.99 -1.32 20.14
N ASN A 19 8.89 -0.81 20.69
CA ASN A 19 7.56 -1.45 20.59
C ASN A 19 6.47 -0.45 20.16
N GLU A 20 6.21 -0.36 18.85
CA GLU A 20 5.14 0.51 18.32
C GLU A 20 3.75 0.17 18.90
N GLY A 21 3.52 -1.11 19.21
CA GLY A 21 2.27 -1.64 19.74
C GLY A 21 2.11 -1.49 21.25
N LEU A 22 3.13 -1.01 21.97
CA LEU A 22 3.06 -0.89 23.43
C LEU A 22 1.96 0.08 23.84
N GLU A 23 1.05 -0.35 24.72
CA GLU A 23 0.03 0.54 25.24
C GLU A 23 0.64 1.58 26.19
N ALA A 24 0.29 2.85 25.98
CA ALA A 24 0.72 3.93 26.87
C ALA A 24 0.26 3.72 28.33
N LYS A 25 -0.82 2.95 28.55
CA LYS A 25 -1.29 2.56 29.88
C LYS A 25 -0.31 1.61 30.56
N THR A 26 0.15 0.56 29.88
CA THR A 26 1.12 -0.40 30.41
C THR A 26 2.43 0.28 30.76
N LEU A 27 2.91 1.21 29.91
CA LEU A 27 4.10 1.99 30.20
C LEU A 27 3.90 2.92 31.41
N PHE A 28 2.72 3.51 31.56
CA PHE A 28 2.40 4.33 32.73
C PHE A 28 2.36 3.52 34.03
N GLU A 29 1.75 2.33 34.01
CA GLU A 29 1.75 1.39 35.14
C GLU A 29 3.17 0.95 35.51
N TYR A 30 4.04 0.73 34.51
CA TYR A 30 5.45 0.45 34.74
C TYR A 30 6.17 1.63 35.44
N LEU A 31 5.94 2.86 35.00
CA LEU A 31 6.49 4.05 35.64
C LEU A 31 5.98 4.23 37.09
N GLN A 32 4.71 3.93 37.36
CA GLN A 32 4.15 3.94 38.72
C GLN A 32 4.77 2.87 39.62
N ARG A 33 5.18 1.71 39.08
CA ARG A 33 5.87 0.67 39.84
C ARG A 33 7.32 1.03 40.16
N GLN A 34 8.01 1.70 39.22
CA GLN A 34 9.39 2.16 39.44
C GLN A 34 9.45 3.30 40.46
N GLU A 35 8.46 4.21 40.43
CA GLU A 35 8.39 5.35 41.35
C GLU A 35 7.03 5.40 42.08
N PRO A 36 6.84 4.58 43.12
CA PRO A 36 5.60 4.52 43.89
C PRO A 36 5.26 5.89 44.49
N GLY A 37 4.03 6.37 44.26
CA GLY A 37 3.51 7.61 44.83
C GLY A 37 3.89 8.90 44.08
N ARG A 38 4.75 8.84 43.05
CA ARG A 38 5.09 10.02 42.24
C ARG A 38 4.03 10.36 41.19
N PHE A 39 3.34 9.35 40.66
CA PHE A 39 2.33 9.51 39.61
C PHE A 39 0.97 8.97 40.05
N SER A 40 -0.06 9.81 39.91
CA SER A 40 -1.45 9.43 40.17
C SER A 40 -2.16 9.01 38.88
N ASP A 41 -3.10 8.08 38.97
CA ASP A 41 -3.93 7.62 37.85
C ASP A 41 -4.64 8.75 37.10
N GLY A 42 -4.94 9.86 37.78
CA GLY A 42 -5.50 11.06 37.15
C GLY A 42 -4.61 11.68 36.06
N GLN A 43 -3.32 11.35 36.05
CA GLN A 43 -2.36 11.83 35.06
C GLN A 43 -2.19 10.89 33.85
N LEU A 44 -2.85 9.72 33.85
CA LEU A 44 -2.81 8.76 32.75
C LEU A 44 -3.23 9.39 31.42
N ARG A 45 -4.32 10.18 31.42
CA ARG A 45 -4.79 10.89 30.21
C ARG A 45 -3.73 11.86 29.66
N THR A 46 -3.00 12.52 30.55
CA THR A 46 -1.92 13.46 30.18
C THR A 46 -0.74 12.71 29.57
N PHE A 47 -0.36 11.57 30.15
CA PHE A 47 0.70 10.72 29.63
C PHE A 47 0.33 10.13 28.26
N GLN A 48 -0.87 9.58 28.12
CA GLN A 48 -1.39 9.06 26.85
C GLN A 48 -1.38 10.12 25.74
N ARG A 49 -1.79 11.36 26.06
CA ARG A 49 -1.73 12.46 25.09
C ARG A 49 -0.30 12.76 24.64
N ARG A 50 0.65 12.84 25.57
CA ARG A 50 2.07 13.08 25.26
C ARG A 50 2.66 11.97 24.39
N VAL A 51 2.34 10.70 24.67
CA VAL A 51 2.74 9.56 23.82
C VAL A 51 2.14 9.64 22.41
N LYS A 52 0.87 10.02 22.30
CA LYS A 52 0.20 10.19 20.99
C LYS A 52 0.82 11.32 20.17
N GLU A 53 1.13 12.46 20.81
CA GLU A 53 1.81 13.59 20.17
C GLU A 53 3.20 13.19 19.68
N TRP A 54 3.99 12.50 20.52
CA TRP A 54 5.30 11.98 20.12
C TRP A 54 5.21 11.00 18.95
N ARG A 55 4.27 10.03 18.98
CA ARG A 55 4.08 9.07 17.87
C ARG A 55 3.72 9.74 16.54
N ALA A 56 3.09 10.91 16.57
CA ALA A 56 2.72 11.65 15.37
C ALA A 56 3.87 12.48 14.78
N LEU A 57 4.85 12.89 15.61
CA LEU A 57 5.96 13.75 15.22
C LEU A 57 7.25 12.96 14.96
N GLU A 58 7.61 12.07 15.88
CA GLU A 58 8.90 11.38 15.94
C GLU A 58 8.75 9.84 15.97
N GLY A 59 7.50 9.35 15.93
CA GLY A 59 7.24 7.92 15.97
C GLY A 59 7.75 7.19 14.72
N PRO A 60 8.00 5.87 14.82
CA PRO A 60 8.35 5.06 13.66
C PRO A 60 7.32 5.25 12.55
N ALA A 61 7.80 5.38 11.31
CA ALA A 61 6.97 5.68 10.16
C ALA A 61 5.86 4.62 10.03
N ARG A 62 4.64 5.02 10.37
CA ARG A 62 3.48 4.15 10.19
C ARG A 62 3.31 3.94 8.70
N GLU A 63 3.25 2.69 8.28
CA GLU A 63 2.96 2.36 6.89
C GLU A 63 1.58 2.94 6.52
N VAL A 64 1.59 4.04 5.76
CA VAL A 64 0.36 4.73 5.36
C VAL A 64 -0.20 4.02 4.14
N TYR A 65 -1.19 3.16 4.39
CA TYR A 65 -1.99 2.58 3.32
C TYR A 65 -3.05 3.58 2.88
N PHE A 66 -2.96 4.05 1.64
CA PHE A 66 -4.06 4.77 1.00
C PHE A 66 -4.96 3.74 0.31
N PRO A 67 -6.15 3.44 0.84
CA PRO A 67 -7.04 2.50 0.18
C PRO A 67 -7.46 3.08 -1.18
N GLN A 68 -7.13 2.39 -2.26
CA GLN A 68 -7.69 2.71 -3.58
C GLN A 68 -9.17 2.34 -3.57
N CYS A 69 -10.04 3.35 -3.59
CA CYS A 69 -11.48 3.13 -3.67
C CYS A 69 -11.86 2.79 -5.12
N HIS A 70 -11.91 1.49 -5.43
CA HIS A 70 -12.39 1.02 -6.72
C HIS A 70 -13.91 1.12 -6.74
N THR A 71 -14.48 1.88 -7.67
CA THR A 71 -15.93 1.91 -7.91
C THR A 71 -16.25 1.05 -9.13
N PRO A 72 -17.29 0.20 -9.10
CA PRO A 72 -17.71 -0.57 -10.27
C PRO A 72 -17.90 0.32 -11.50
N GLY A 73 -17.40 -0.14 -12.66
CA GLY A 73 -17.58 0.54 -13.94
C GLY A 73 -16.79 1.85 -14.13
N LYS A 74 -15.97 2.29 -13.16
CA LYS A 74 -15.18 3.52 -13.28
C LYS A 74 -13.73 3.31 -13.73
N LEU A 75 -13.12 2.19 -13.36
CA LEU A 75 -11.69 1.94 -13.57
C LEU A 75 -11.44 0.51 -14.03
N CYS A 76 -10.64 0.40 -15.10
CA CYS A 76 -10.06 -0.85 -15.59
C CYS A 76 -8.55 -0.69 -15.73
N GLN A 77 -7.84 -1.81 -15.72
CA GLN A 77 -6.43 -1.90 -16.05
C GLN A 77 -6.27 -2.79 -17.27
N SER A 78 -5.31 -2.44 -18.12
CA SER A 78 -4.93 -3.31 -19.22
C SER A 78 -3.47 -3.19 -19.57
N ASP A 79 -2.86 -4.30 -19.95
CA ASP A 79 -1.46 -4.40 -20.30
C ASP A 79 -1.24 -5.34 -21.49
N PHE A 80 -0.06 -5.25 -22.10
CA PHE A 80 0.40 -6.20 -23.10
C PHE A 80 1.67 -6.88 -22.60
N THR A 81 1.70 -8.20 -22.68
CA THR A 81 2.86 -9.02 -22.32
C THR A 81 3.38 -9.71 -23.57
N HIS A 82 4.67 -9.53 -23.87
CA HIS A 82 5.36 -10.28 -24.91
C HIS A 82 5.58 -11.73 -24.45
N MET A 83 5.17 -12.70 -25.26
CA MET A 83 5.28 -14.13 -24.94
C MET A 83 6.37 -14.84 -25.76
N SER A 84 7.23 -14.09 -26.46
CA SER A 84 8.31 -14.66 -27.28
C SER A 84 9.26 -15.54 -26.46
N ASP A 85 9.55 -15.14 -25.21
CA ASP A 85 10.45 -15.88 -24.32
C ASP A 85 9.86 -17.21 -23.82
N LEU A 86 8.54 -17.39 -23.93
CA LEU A 86 7.87 -18.65 -23.58
C LEU A 86 8.16 -19.76 -24.61
N GLY A 87 8.65 -19.41 -25.80
CA GLY A 87 9.07 -20.39 -26.80
C GLY A 87 7.93 -21.24 -27.36
N VAL A 88 6.69 -20.74 -27.34
CA VAL A 88 5.53 -21.45 -27.87
C VAL A 88 5.75 -21.70 -29.36
N THR A 89 5.51 -22.92 -29.82
CA THR A 89 5.62 -23.29 -31.24
C THR A 89 4.30 -23.79 -31.79
N LEU A 90 3.91 -23.36 -32.99
CA LEU A 90 2.80 -23.92 -33.74
C LEU A 90 3.34 -24.55 -35.03
N ASN A 91 2.98 -25.82 -35.29
CA ASN A 91 3.49 -26.58 -36.43
C ASN A 91 5.04 -26.59 -36.55
N GLY A 92 5.74 -26.53 -35.43
CA GLY A 92 7.21 -26.54 -35.37
C GLY A 92 7.87 -25.18 -35.65
N GLU A 93 7.10 -24.14 -35.95
CA GLU A 93 7.59 -22.77 -36.08
C GLU A 93 7.34 -21.98 -34.79
N LEU A 94 8.28 -21.09 -34.43
CA LEU A 94 8.14 -20.22 -33.26
C LEU A 94 6.93 -19.31 -33.43
N PHE A 95 6.04 -19.35 -32.45
CA PHE A 95 4.83 -18.56 -32.39
C PHE A 95 5.09 -17.26 -31.61
N GLU A 96 5.57 -16.24 -32.32
CA GLU A 96 5.74 -14.90 -31.76
C GLU A 96 4.38 -14.23 -31.54
N HIS A 97 3.97 -14.10 -30.28
CA HIS A 97 2.69 -13.52 -29.90
C HIS A 97 2.82 -12.63 -28.66
N MET A 98 1.85 -11.74 -28.52
CA MET A 98 1.63 -10.97 -27.29
C MET A 98 0.29 -11.36 -26.68
N VAL A 99 0.17 -11.20 -25.37
CA VAL A 99 -1.11 -11.32 -24.68
C VAL A 99 -1.52 -9.94 -24.21
N TYR A 100 -2.68 -9.49 -24.66
CA TYR A 100 -3.40 -8.36 -24.08
C TYR A 100 -4.22 -8.85 -22.90
N HIS A 101 -4.04 -8.24 -21.74
CA HIS A 101 -4.76 -8.55 -20.52
C HIS A 101 -5.59 -7.34 -20.11
N PHE A 102 -6.85 -7.58 -19.74
CA PHE A 102 -7.79 -6.56 -19.27
C PHE A 102 -8.43 -7.00 -17.97
N VAL A 103 -8.52 -6.12 -16.98
CA VAL A 103 -9.11 -6.38 -15.66
C VAL A 103 -9.97 -5.20 -15.19
N LEU A 104 -11.14 -5.51 -14.64
CA LEU A 104 -11.95 -4.58 -13.86
C LEU A 104 -11.40 -4.51 -12.43
N THR A 105 -10.87 -3.35 -12.04
CA THR A 105 -10.18 -3.17 -10.75
C THR A 105 -11.05 -3.38 -9.53
N TYR A 106 -12.39 -3.27 -9.68
CA TYR A 106 -13.34 -3.50 -8.59
C TYR A 106 -13.55 -5.00 -8.28
N SER A 107 -13.80 -5.80 -9.32
CA SER A 107 -14.21 -7.20 -9.17
C SER A 107 -13.08 -8.19 -9.42
N ASN A 108 -11.93 -7.70 -9.90
CA ASN A 108 -10.83 -8.52 -10.42
C ASN A 108 -11.25 -9.48 -11.55
N TRP A 109 -12.40 -9.24 -12.17
CA TRP A 109 -12.82 -9.96 -13.37
C TRP A 109 -11.99 -9.47 -14.56
N GLY A 110 -11.48 -10.39 -15.37
CA GLY A 110 -10.64 -10.05 -16.49
C GLY A 110 -10.79 -10.98 -17.68
N THR A 111 -10.23 -10.54 -18.80
CA THR A 111 -10.15 -11.28 -20.07
C THR A 111 -8.75 -11.12 -20.67
N CYS A 112 -8.31 -12.13 -21.41
CA CYS A 112 -7.03 -12.13 -22.11
C CYS A 112 -7.24 -12.40 -23.60
N HIS A 113 -6.50 -11.69 -24.45
CA HIS A 113 -6.54 -11.84 -25.90
C HIS A 113 -5.14 -12.00 -26.47
N ILE A 114 -4.99 -12.86 -27.47
CA ILE A 114 -3.71 -13.06 -28.18
C ILE A 114 -3.63 -12.05 -29.32
N PHE A 115 -2.52 -11.31 -29.38
CA PHE A 115 -2.24 -10.29 -30.37
C PHE A 115 -0.97 -10.61 -31.16
N PHE A 116 -0.98 -10.27 -32.45
CA PHE A 116 0.10 -10.55 -33.40
C PHE A 116 0.81 -9.25 -33.81
N PRO A 117 2.04 -8.98 -33.34
CA PRO A 117 2.73 -7.73 -33.67
C PRO A 117 3.08 -7.59 -35.16
N LYS A 118 3.26 -8.71 -35.88
CA LYS A 118 3.66 -8.71 -37.29
C LYS A 118 2.49 -8.55 -38.27
N VAL A 119 1.24 -8.67 -37.82
CA VAL A 119 0.05 -8.58 -38.67
C VAL A 119 -0.88 -7.54 -38.05
N SER A 120 -1.22 -6.47 -38.76
CA SER A 120 -2.12 -5.39 -38.31
C SER A 120 -3.58 -5.83 -38.05
N ARG A 121 -3.82 -7.13 -37.87
CA ARG A 121 -5.15 -7.73 -37.72
C ARG A 121 -5.33 -8.20 -36.29
N VAL A 122 -6.21 -7.50 -35.57
CA VAL A 122 -6.74 -7.96 -34.30
C VAL A 122 -7.86 -8.96 -34.61
N LEU A 123 -7.75 -10.20 -34.11
CA LEU A 123 -8.90 -11.11 -34.08
C LEU A 123 -9.74 -10.74 -32.86
N VAL A 124 -10.64 -9.75 -33.03
CA VAL A 124 -11.65 -9.41 -32.03
C VAL A 124 -12.79 -10.41 -32.16
N LYS A 125 -12.98 -11.25 -31.16
CA LYS A 125 -14.25 -11.92 -30.92
C LYS A 125 -14.85 -11.32 -29.66
N ASP A 126 -15.87 -10.51 -29.88
CA ASP A 126 -16.82 -9.91 -28.94
C ASP A 126 -16.25 -9.26 -27.67
N CYS A 127 -16.22 -7.92 -27.65
CA CYS A 127 -16.22 -7.16 -26.41
C CYS A 127 -17.07 -5.89 -26.61
N ASN A 128 -18.22 -5.82 -25.94
CA ASN A 128 -19.03 -4.61 -25.85
C ASN A 128 -18.26 -3.56 -25.06
N THR A 129 -17.72 -2.58 -25.77
CA THR A 129 -16.93 -1.49 -25.21
C THR A 129 -17.83 -0.41 -24.60
N VAL A 130 -17.68 -0.16 -23.29
CA VAL A 130 -17.91 1.17 -22.72
C VAL A 130 -16.53 1.75 -22.41
N CYS A 131 -16.07 2.65 -23.29
CA CYS A 131 -14.86 3.44 -23.08
C CYS A 131 -15.11 4.43 -21.93
N GLY A 132 -14.58 4.14 -20.74
CA GLY A 132 -14.51 5.09 -19.63
C GLY A 132 -13.15 5.79 -19.61
N ASN A 133 -13.10 6.95 -20.27
CA ASN A 133 -12.06 7.99 -20.19
C ASN A 133 -10.60 7.54 -20.37
N LEU A 134 -10.21 7.54 -21.64
CA LEU A 134 -8.84 7.72 -22.13
C LEU A 134 -8.18 8.92 -21.40
N VAL A 135 -7.26 8.67 -20.48
CA VAL A 135 -6.27 9.68 -20.08
C VAL A 135 -5.08 9.50 -21.01
N GLU A 136 -4.90 10.48 -21.89
CA GLU A 136 -3.73 10.64 -22.74
C GLU A 136 -2.45 10.70 -21.89
N SER A 137 -1.68 9.63 -21.89
CA SER A 137 -0.22 9.67 -22.03
C SER A 137 0.33 8.27 -21.87
N HIS A 138 0.76 7.69 -23.00
CA HIS A 138 1.94 6.84 -23.12
C HIS A 138 2.57 6.40 -21.78
N ARG A 139 2.13 5.28 -21.20
CA ARG A 139 2.98 4.56 -20.24
C ARG A 139 3.64 3.38 -20.91
N HIS A 140 4.73 3.74 -21.59
CA HIS A 140 5.97 2.97 -21.50
C HIS A 140 6.47 3.16 -20.05
N THR A 141 6.20 2.21 -19.15
CA THR A 141 6.72 2.30 -17.79
C THR A 141 8.20 1.91 -17.80
N ARG A 142 9.06 2.86 -18.18
CA ARG A 142 10.45 2.86 -17.73
C ARG A 142 10.46 3.32 -16.28
N GLN A 143 10.76 2.41 -15.36
CA GLN A 143 11.29 2.78 -14.06
C GLN A 143 12.72 3.27 -14.26
N ILE A 144 12.99 4.52 -13.92
CA ILE A 144 14.35 4.99 -13.58
C ILE A 144 14.19 6.01 -12.44
N GLY A 145 14.85 5.74 -11.32
CA GLY A 145 15.35 6.67 -10.30
C GLY A 145 14.40 7.72 -9.74
#